data_AF-A0A136P9F9-F1
#
_entry.id   AF-A0A136P9F9-F1
#
_cell.length_a   1.000
_cell.length_b   1.000
_cell.length_c   1.000
_cell.angle_alpha   90.00
_cell.angle_beta   90.00
_cell.angle_gamma   90.00
#
_symmetry.space_group_name_H-M   'P 1'
#
loop_
_entity.id
_entity.type
_entity.pdbx_description
1 polymer ?
#
loop_
_entity_poly.entity_id
_entity_poly.type
_entity_poly.pdbx_seq_one_letter_code
_entity_poly.pdbx_strand_id
1 'polypeptide(L)'
;MGNTNNTAKNEINTRTLGGWLIAIQVFIILNAISWVTNLQLYYKLLGEKEILIKEKNLSDPSILNVFFYYELAASLVFTFLAFVVFYYFFKRNKLFPMLMIIYLVFELVVEGVSYLLFAHLSNDPVLMLQKMAFSLVIAVAMIIYLKRSERVKQTFIF
;
A
#
# COMPACT_ATOMS: atom_id res chain seq x y z
N MET A 1 61.01 -14.60 -3.13
CA MET A 1 60.36 -13.88 -2.01
C MET A 1 59.66 -12.68 -2.63
N GLY A 2 58.36 -12.66 -2.95
CA GLY A 2 57.22 -13.17 -2.20
C GLY A 2 56.53 -11.99 -1.51
N ASN A 3 55.71 -11.22 -2.22
CA ASN A 3 54.67 -10.42 -1.58
C ASN A 3 53.48 -10.20 -2.52
N THR A 4 52.64 -11.22 -2.57
CA THR A 4 51.25 -11.19 -3.03
C THR A 4 50.39 -10.40 -2.05
N ASN A 5 49.29 -9.84 -2.56
CA ASN A 5 48.08 -9.39 -1.84
C ASN A 5 47.98 -7.90 -1.57
N ASN A 6 47.50 -7.15 -2.56
CA ASN A 6 46.70 -5.94 -2.31
C ASN A 6 45.69 -5.67 -3.44
N THR A 7 45.05 -6.72 -3.95
CA THR A 7 43.79 -6.59 -4.66
C THR A 7 42.67 -6.81 -3.65
N ALA A 8 42.41 -5.77 -2.84
CA ALA A 8 41.17 -5.64 -2.11
C ALA A 8 40.04 -5.62 -3.15
N LYS A 9 39.54 -6.82 -3.43
CA LYS A 9 38.40 -7.11 -4.27
C LYS A 9 37.24 -6.30 -3.70
N ASN A 10 36.88 -5.21 -4.38
CA ASN A 10 35.58 -4.58 -4.25
C ASN A 10 34.55 -5.64 -4.66
N GLU A 11 34.20 -6.52 -3.73
CA GLU A 11 33.06 -7.41 -3.88
C GLU A 11 31.84 -6.52 -3.89
N ILE A 12 31.43 -6.10 -5.09
CA ILE A 12 30.07 -5.64 -5.33
C ILE A 12 29.21 -6.77 -4.78
N ASN A 13 28.57 -6.54 -3.64
CA ASN A 13 27.71 -7.51 -2.99
C ASN A 13 26.48 -7.68 -3.89
N THR A 14 26.61 -8.54 -4.89
CA THR A 14 25.58 -8.90 -5.86
C THR A 14 24.53 -9.83 -5.26
N ARG A 15 24.27 -9.76 -3.95
CA ARG A 15 23.11 -10.42 -3.34
C ARG A 15 21.87 -9.95 -4.08
N THR A 16 21.41 -10.82 -4.98
CA THR A 16 20.23 -10.66 -5.78
C THR A 16 19.04 -10.60 -4.83
N LEU A 17 18.04 -9.77 -5.16
CA LEU A 17 16.75 -9.80 -4.48
C LEU A 17 16.14 -11.18 -4.75
N GLY A 18 16.38 -12.13 -3.85
CA GLY A 18 16.06 -13.54 -4.03
C GLY A 18 15.00 -14.02 -3.06
N GLY A 19 14.12 -14.90 -3.55
CA GLY A 19 13.09 -15.57 -2.76
C GLY A 19 11.87 -14.69 -2.46
N TRP A 20 11.29 -14.86 -1.28
CA TRP A 20 10.03 -14.21 -0.86
C TRP A 20 10.05 -12.67 -0.83
N LEU A 21 11.21 -12.02 -0.94
CA LEU A 21 11.31 -10.56 -1.12
C LEU A 21 10.68 -10.08 -2.45
N ILE A 22 10.66 -10.93 -3.48
CA ILE A 22 10.01 -10.65 -4.75
C ILE A 22 8.49 -10.49 -4.54
N ALA A 23 7.88 -11.27 -3.65
CA ALA A 23 6.46 -11.16 -3.35
C ALA A 23 6.10 -9.79 -2.74
N ILE A 24 6.96 -9.26 -1.86
CA ILE A 24 6.79 -7.90 -1.31
C ILE A 24 6.93 -6.86 -2.42
N GLN A 25 7.93 -7.01 -3.30
CA GLN A 25 8.12 -6.09 -4.40
C GLN A 25 6.88 -6.05 -5.32
N VAL A 26 6.38 -7.21 -5.72
CA VAL A 26 5.17 -7.35 -6.55
C VAL A 26 3.98 -6.71 -5.84
N PHE A 27 3.80 -6.96 -4.54
CA PHE A 27 2.73 -6.34 -3.77
C PHE A 27 2.82 -4.81 -3.76
N ILE A 28 3.99 -4.23 -3.48
CA ILE A 28 4.13 -2.76 -3.44
C ILE A 28 3.76 -2.16 -4.81
N ILE A 29 4.17 -2.81 -5.91
CA ILE A 29 3.83 -2.37 -7.27
C ILE A 29 2.33 -2.45 -7.52
N LEU A 30 1.72 -3.61 -7.24
CA LEU A 30 0.28 -3.81 -7.42
C LEU A 30 -0.53 -2.83 -6.56
N ASN A 31 -0.10 -2.58 -5.33
CA ASN A 31 -0.79 -1.67 -4.44
C ASN A 31 -0.65 -0.21 -4.89
N ALA A 32 0.53 0.19 -5.38
CA ALA A 32 0.71 1.51 -5.99
C ALA A 32 -0.22 1.71 -7.20
N ILE A 33 -0.35 0.70 -8.08
CA ILE A 33 -1.27 0.73 -9.22
C ILE A 33 -2.71 0.85 -8.74
N SER A 34 -3.10 0.09 -7.71
CA SER A 34 -4.44 0.15 -7.11
C SER A 34 -4.78 1.56 -6.63
N TRP A 35 -3.88 2.19 -5.87
CA TRP A 35 -4.10 3.54 -5.34
C TRP A 35 -4.15 4.62 -6.41
N VAL A 36 -3.31 4.53 -7.45
CA VAL A 36 -3.38 5.43 -8.61
C VAL A 36 -4.70 5.26 -9.36
N THR A 37 -5.18 4.02 -9.51
CA THR A 37 -6.45 3.72 -10.17
C THR A 37 -7.63 4.28 -9.37
N ASN A 38 -7.61 4.12 -8.05
CA ASN A 38 -8.61 4.71 -7.16
C ASN A 38 -8.61 6.24 -7.25
N LEU A 39 -7.44 6.87 -7.28
CA LEU A 39 -7.31 8.32 -7.44
C LEU A 39 -7.97 8.80 -8.74
N GLN A 40 -7.71 8.12 -9.87
CA GLN A 40 -8.36 8.43 -11.15
C GLN A 40 -9.88 8.24 -11.09
N LEU A 41 -10.34 7.14 -10.48
CA LEU A 41 -11.75 6.83 -10.32
C LEU A 41 -12.47 7.93 -9.53
N TYR A 42 -11.98 8.25 -8.33
CA TYR A 42 -12.64 9.25 -7.47
C TYR A 42 -12.51 10.67 -8.01
N TYR A 43 -11.43 10.99 -8.72
CA TYR A 43 -11.32 12.25 -9.45
C TYR A 43 -12.40 12.37 -10.54
N LYS A 44 -12.64 11.29 -11.30
CA LYS A 44 -13.73 11.25 -12.29
C LYS A 44 -15.11 11.36 -11.62
N LEU A 45 -15.35 10.60 -10.56
CA LEU A 45 -16.63 10.61 -9.84
C LEU A 45 -16.96 11.98 -9.24
N LEU A 46 -15.96 12.78 -8.85
CA LEU A 46 -16.17 14.17 -8.44
C LEU A 46 -16.72 15.06 -9.56
N GLY A 47 -16.37 14.79 -10.82
CA GLY A 47 -16.93 15.50 -11.98
C GLY A 47 -18.37 15.10 -12.30
N GLU A 48 -18.74 13.85 -11.99
CA GLU A 48 -20.07 13.28 -12.26
C GLU A 48 -21.00 13.30 -11.02
N LYS A 49 -20.55 13.90 -9.91
CA LYS A 49 -21.23 13.85 -8.60
C LYS A 49 -22.70 14.29 -8.63
N GLU A 50 -23.03 15.30 -9.44
CA GLU A 50 -24.39 15.85 -9.51
C GLU A 50 -25.39 14.85 -10.13
N ILE A 51 -24.91 14.01 -11.06
CA ILE A 51 -25.73 12.96 -11.69
C ILE A 51 -25.96 11.84 -10.68
N LEU A 52 -24.89 11.42 -9.98
CA LEU A 52 -24.93 10.34 -8.99
C LEU A 52 -25.81 10.66 -7.78
N ILE A 53 -25.80 11.92 -7.32
CA ILE A 53 -26.67 12.40 -6.24
C ILE A 53 -28.15 12.29 -6.65
N LYS A 54 -28.48 12.67 -7.89
CA LYS A 54 -29.85 12.59 -8.42
C LYS A 54 -30.32 11.14 -8.57
N GLU A 55 -29.45 10.23 -9.02
CA GLU A 55 -29.79 8.82 -9.21
C GLU A 55 -30.02 8.08 -7.88
N LYS A 56 -29.21 8.36 -6.85
CA LYS A 56 -29.30 7.63 -5.57
C LYS A 56 -30.44 8.09 -4.65
N ASN A 57 -31.17 9.16 -4.98
CA ASN A 57 -32.28 9.70 -4.16
C ASN A 57 -31.95 9.75 -2.66
N LEU A 58 -30.73 10.21 -2.32
CA LEU A 58 -30.26 10.21 -0.94
C LEU A 58 -30.98 11.29 -0.12
N SER A 59 -31.35 10.93 1.11
CA SER A 59 -31.97 11.87 2.08
C SER A 59 -31.04 13.03 2.44
N ASP A 60 -29.72 12.80 2.44
CA ASP A 60 -28.71 13.85 2.58
C ASP A 60 -27.65 13.71 1.47
N PRO A 61 -27.65 14.58 0.46
CA PRO A 61 -26.65 14.54 -0.62
C PRO A 61 -25.23 14.91 -0.14
N SER A 62 -25.10 15.52 1.03
CA SER A 62 -23.82 15.97 1.58
C SER A 62 -22.90 14.82 1.98
N ILE A 63 -23.48 13.69 2.44
CA ILE A 63 -22.70 12.53 2.88
C ILE A 63 -21.91 11.89 1.73
N LEU A 64 -22.47 11.92 0.52
CA LEU A 64 -21.83 11.39 -0.68
C LEU A 64 -20.67 12.29 -1.12
N ASN A 65 -20.80 13.62 -0.98
CA ASN A 65 -19.69 14.54 -1.19
C ASN A 65 -18.55 14.27 -0.19
N VAL A 66 -18.86 14.12 1.09
CA VAL A 66 -17.87 13.79 2.13
C VAL A 66 -17.16 12.47 1.80
N PHE A 67 -17.89 11.45 1.36
CA PHE A 67 -17.33 10.18 0.93
C PHE A 67 -16.32 10.35 -0.23
N PHE A 68 -16.68 11.08 -1.28
CA PHE A 68 -15.76 11.30 -2.40
C PHE A 68 -14.51 12.08 -2.02
N TYR A 69 -14.63 13.13 -1.19
CA TYR A 69 -13.45 13.86 -0.72
C TYR A 69 -12.58 13.00 0.20
N TYR A 70 -13.18 12.19 1.06
CA TYR A 70 -12.47 11.25 1.92
C TYR A 70 -11.67 10.23 1.09
N GLU A 71 -12.31 9.57 0.13
CA GLU A 71 -11.68 8.56 -0.72
C GLU A 71 -10.61 9.15 -1.65
N LEU A 72 -10.83 10.35 -2.18
CA LEU A 72 -9.83 11.05 -2.98
C LEU A 72 -8.60 11.44 -2.13
N ALA A 73 -8.83 11.99 -0.95
CA ALA A 73 -7.74 12.36 -0.03
C ALA A 73 -6.94 11.13 0.42
N ALA A 74 -7.64 10.04 0.79
CA ALA A 74 -7.01 8.77 1.11
C ALA A 74 -6.17 8.26 -0.07
N SER A 75 -6.74 8.25 -1.28
CA SER A 75 -6.04 7.77 -2.48
C SER A 75 -4.78 8.57 -2.80
N LEU A 76 -4.82 9.89 -2.61
CA LEU A 76 -3.65 10.76 -2.78
C LEU A 76 -2.56 10.46 -1.76
N VAL A 77 -2.93 10.34 -0.48
CA VAL A 77 -2.00 10.02 0.62
C VAL A 77 -1.36 8.65 0.40
N PHE A 78 -2.14 7.63 0.08
CA PHE A 78 -1.62 6.27 -0.10
C PHE A 78 -0.82 6.11 -1.38
N THR A 79 -1.16 6.83 -2.45
CA THR A 79 -0.32 6.90 -3.65
C THR A 79 1.06 7.45 -3.28
N PHE A 80 1.12 8.57 -2.55
CA PHE A 80 2.38 9.14 -2.08
C PHE A 80 3.15 8.17 -1.18
N LEU A 81 2.49 7.58 -0.17
CA LEU A 81 3.13 6.62 0.74
C LEU A 81 3.62 5.36 0.02
N ALA A 82 2.90 4.87 -0.99
CA ALA A 82 3.33 3.74 -1.81
C ALA A 82 4.65 4.05 -2.53
N PHE A 83 4.79 5.25 -3.10
CA PHE A 83 6.06 5.70 -3.69
C PHE A 83 7.19 5.82 -2.66
N VAL A 84 6.89 6.30 -1.45
CA VAL A 84 7.88 6.36 -0.36
C VAL A 84 8.35 4.94 -0.01
N VAL A 85 7.43 4.03 0.29
CA VAL A 85 7.76 2.63 0.63
C VAL A 85 8.54 1.96 -0.50
N PHE A 86 8.12 2.17 -1.76
CA PHE A 86 8.81 1.68 -2.95
C PHE A 86 10.25 2.22 -3.03
N TYR A 87 10.45 3.53 -2.84
CA TYR A 87 11.78 4.13 -2.83
C TYR A 87 12.68 3.53 -1.75
N TYR A 88 12.17 3.38 -0.52
CA TYR A 88 12.93 2.80 0.59
C TYR A 88 13.24 1.31 0.38
N PHE A 89 12.36 0.57 -0.30
CA PHE A 89 12.59 -0.81 -0.71
C PHE A 89 13.82 -0.92 -1.64
N PHE A 90 13.86 -0.13 -2.71
CA PHE A 90 14.99 -0.16 -3.66
C PHE A 90 16.28 0.39 -3.08
N LYS A 91 16.19 1.38 -2.17
CA LYS A 91 17.35 1.90 -1.44
C LYS A 91 17.93 0.90 -0.44
N ARG A 92 17.25 -0.22 -0.18
CA ARG A 92 17.65 -1.24 0.81
C ARG A 92 17.90 -0.63 2.20
N ASN A 93 17.07 0.34 2.58
CA ASN A 93 17.24 1.06 3.84
C ASN A 93 16.57 0.31 5.01
N LYS A 94 17.22 0.31 6.17
CA LYS A 94 16.72 -0.28 7.44
C LYS A 94 15.36 0.21 7.91
N LEU A 95 14.95 1.40 7.45
CA LEU A 95 13.62 1.93 7.75
C LEU A 95 12.50 1.24 6.96
N PHE A 96 12.82 0.54 5.87
CA PHE A 96 11.82 -0.07 4.99
C PHE A 96 10.85 -1.01 5.74
N PRO A 97 11.29 -2.00 6.54
CA PRO A 97 10.37 -2.91 7.22
C PRO A 97 9.42 -2.18 8.18
N MET A 98 9.92 -1.15 8.87
CA MET A 98 9.10 -0.33 9.77
C MET A 98 8.07 0.49 8.99
N LEU A 99 8.50 1.19 7.93
CA LEU A 99 7.61 1.99 7.08
C LEU A 99 6.55 1.12 6.41
N MET A 100 6.91 -0.08 5.97
CA MET A 100 5.97 -1.03 5.36
C MET A 100 4.91 -1.51 6.35
N ILE A 101 5.29 -1.79 7.60
CA ILE A 101 4.31 -2.17 8.64
C ILE A 101 3.38 -0.98 8.96
N ILE A 102 3.92 0.23 9.11
CA ILE A 102 3.12 1.45 9.34
C ILE A 102 2.14 1.66 8.18
N TYR A 103 2.62 1.52 6.94
CA TYR A 103 1.83 1.64 5.73
C TYR A 103 0.64 0.65 5.74
N LEU A 104 0.89 -0.64 5.97
CA LEU A 104 -0.14 -1.67 6.00
C LEU A 104 -1.17 -1.44 7.12
N VAL A 105 -0.72 -1.06 8.31
CA VAL A 105 -1.61 -0.78 9.44
C VAL A 105 -2.47 0.45 9.14
N PHE A 106 -1.87 1.50 8.60
CA PHE A 106 -2.59 2.72 8.26
C PHE A 106 -3.62 2.49 7.15
N GLU A 107 -3.26 1.71 6.13
CA GLU A 107 -4.17 1.27 5.06
C GLU A 107 -5.40 0.56 5.63
N LEU A 108 -5.19 -0.43 6.52
CA LEU A 108 -6.30 -1.15 7.16
C LEU A 108 -7.21 -0.23 8.00
N VAL A 109 -6.63 0.74 8.70
CA VAL A 109 -7.42 1.70 9.50
C VAL A 109 -8.28 2.56 8.60
N VAL A 110 -7.71 3.12 7.52
CA VAL A 110 -8.44 4.00 6.60
C VAL A 110 -9.53 3.25 5.84
N GLU A 111 -9.25 2.02 5.38
CA GLU A 111 -10.25 1.15 4.75
C GLU A 111 -11.36 0.76 5.75
N GLY A 112 -10.99 0.42 6.98
CA GLY A 112 -11.95 0.07 8.03
C GLY A 112 -12.88 1.24 8.39
N VAL A 113 -12.34 2.45 8.52
CA VAL A 113 -13.14 3.67 8.73
C VAL A 113 -14.06 3.93 7.53
N SER A 114 -13.56 3.74 6.30
CA SER A 114 -14.40 3.89 5.09
C SER A 114 -15.58 2.91 5.11
N TYR A 115 -15.33 1.64 5.41
CA TYR A 115 -16.39 0.63 5.49
C TYR A 115 -17.41 0.99 6.58
N LEU A 116 -16.97 1.31 7.79
CA LEU A 116 -17.87 1.60 8.91
C LEU A 116 -18.76 2.82 8.66
N LEU A 117 -18.22 3.86 8.02
CA LEU A 117 -18.95 5.11 7.78
C LEU A 117 -19.76 5.09 6.48
N PHE A 118 -19.26 4.44 5.43
CA PHE A 118 -19.77 4.62 4.06
C PHE A 118 -20.23 3.32 3.39
N ALA A 119 -20.19 2.15 4.03
CA ALA A 119 -20.65 0.89 3.41
C ALA A 119 -22.10 0.96 2.90
N HIS A 120 -22.97 1.71 3.58
CA HIS A 120 -24.36 1.92 3.18
C HIS A 120 -24.52 2.72 1.87
N LEU A 121 -23.50 3.49 1.48
CA LEU A 121 -23.47 4.23 0.21
C LEU A 121 -22.97 3.35 -0.94
N SER A 122 -22.40 2.19 -0.67
CA SER A 122 -21.95 1.27 -1.70
C SER A 122 -23.11 0.51 -2.33
N ASN A 123 -23.02 0.27 -3.64
CA ASN A 123 -23.96 -0.59 -4.34
C ASN A 123 -23.76 -2.07 -3.97
N ASP A 124 -22.57 -2.43 -3.46
CA ASP A 124 -22.24 -3.79 -3.05
C ASP A 124 -21.41 -3.79 -1.73
N PRO A 125 -22.08 -3.77 -0.57
CA PRO A 125 -21.41 -3.80 0.73
C PRO A 125 -20.65 -5.10 1.00
N VAL A 126 -21.10 -6.21 0.39
CA VAL A 126 -20.44 -7.53 0.54
C VAL A 126 -19.09 -7.51 -0.14
N LEU A 127 -19.00 -6.91 -1.33
CA LEU A 127 -17.73 -6.74 -2.02
C LEU A 127 -16.74 -5.88 -1.23
N MET A 128 -17.19 -4.80 -0.59
CA MET A 128 -16.31 -3.98 0.26
C MET A 128 -15.77 -4.77 1.45
N LEU A 129 -16.63 -5.56 2.10
CA LEU A 129 -16.22 -6.42 3.22
C LEU A 129 -15.21 -7.48 2.79
N GLN A 130 -15.42 -8.11 1.63
CA GLN A 130 -14.49 -9.09 1.07
C GLN A 130 -13.12 -8.47 0.78
N LYS A 131 -13.08 -7.28 0.18
CA LYS A 131 -11.84 -6.54 -0.07
C LYS A 131 -11.10 -6.26 1.23
N MET A 132 -11.78 -5.70 2.23
CA MET A 132 -11.20 -5.40 3.54
C MET A 132 -10.66 -6.66 4.23
N ALA A 133 -11.41 -7.77 4.19
CA ALA A 133 -10.98 -9.04 4.76
C ALA A 133 -9.72 -9.59 4.06
N PHE A 134 -9.66 -9.49 2.73
CA PHE A 134 -8.51 -9.92 1.95
C PHE A 134 -7.28 -9.04 2.22
N SER A 135 -7.45 -7.72 2.27
CA SER A 135 -6.41 -6.76 2.68
C SER A 135 -5.85 -7.10 4.06
N LEU A 136 -6.72 -7.44 5.03
CA LEU A 136 -6.31 -7.83 6.37
C LEU A 136 -5.43 -9.09 6.37
N VAL A 137 -5.84 -10.13 5.65
CA VAL A 137 -5.07 -11.39 5.55
C VAL A 137 -3.69 -11.13 4.95
N ILE A 138 -3.62 -10.36 3.85
CA ILE A 138 -2.35 -10.01 3.22
C ILE A 138 -1.47 -9.21 4.18
N ALA A 139 -2.02 -8.18 4.82
CA ALA A 139 -1.28 -7.34 5.75
C ALA A 139 -0.69 -8.16 6.91
N VAL A 140 -1.47 -9.06 7.52
CA VAL A 140 -0.99 -9.94 8.58
C VAL A 140 0.13 -10.85 8.09
N ALA A 141 -0.04 -11.49 6.92
CA ALA A 141 0.99 -12.34 6.33
C ALA A 141 2.29 -11.57 6.08
N MET A 142 2.18 -10.33 5.56
CA MET A 142 3.33 -9.47 5.31
C MET A 142 4.02 -9.00 6.59
N ILE A 143 3.27 -8.57 7.59
CA ILE A 143 3.83 -8.12 8.88
C ILE A 143 4.60 -9.28 9.54
N ILE A 144 4.03 -10.49 9.54
CA ILE A 144 4.70 -11.69 10.08
C ILE A 144 5.99 -11.95 9.31
N TYR A 145 5.94 -11.92 7.99
CA TYR A 145 7.12 -12.14 7.15
C TYR A 145 8.21 -11.09 7.40
N LEU A 146 7.86 -9.80 7.43
CA LEU A 146 8.80 -8.69 7.66
C LEU A 146 9.49 -8.78 9.02
N LYS A 147 8.78 -9.23 10.06
CA LYS A 147 9.33 -9.38 11.42
C LYS A 147 10.18 -10.64 11.60
N ARG A 148 9.77 -11.77 11.01
CA ARG A 148 10.36 -13.09 11.28
C ARG A 148 11.44 -13.50 10.27
N SER A 149 11.39 -13.00 9.03
CA SER A 149 12.30 -13.42 7.96
C SER A 149 13.75 -12.98 8.20
N GLU A 150 14.66 -13.95 8.29
CA GLU A 150 16.10 -13.69 8.35
C GLU A 150 16.61 -12.99 7.09
N ARG A 151 15.99 -13.26 5.93
CA ARG A 151 16.35 -12.61 4.66
C ARG A 151 16.07 -11.12 4.68
N VAL A 152 14.92 -10.71 5.23
CA VAL A 152 14.59 -9.28 5.40
C VAL A 152 15.63 -8.59 6.27
N LYS A 153 16.01 -9.21 7.39
CA LYS A 153 17.05 -8.70 8.28
C LYS A 153 18.42 -8.60 7.58
N GLN A 154 18.78 -9.58 6.76
CA GLN A 154 20.03 -9.59 6.00
C GLN A 154 20.06 -8.56 4.85
N THR A 155 18.91 -8.25 4.23
CA THR A 155 18.84 -7.31 3.10
C THR A 155 18.73 -5.87 3.54
N PHE A 156 17.97 -5.59 4.60
CA PHE A 156 17.71 -4.22 5.08
C PHE A 156 18.51 -3.85 6.34
N ILE A 157 19.35 -4.76 6.85
CA ILE A 157 20.33 -4.61 7.94
C ILE A 157 19.90 -3.68 9.08
N PHE A 158 19.49 -4.30 10.18
CA PHE A 158 19.53 -3.72 11.52
C PHE A 158 20.98 -3.65 12.03
#